data_AF-A0A7V2ZIN4-F1
#
_entry.id   AF-A0A7V2ZIN4-F1
#
_cell.length_a   1.000
_cell.length_b   1.000
_cell.length_c   1.000
_cell.angle_alpha   90.00
_cell.angle_beta   90.00
_cell.angle_gamma   90.00
#
_symmetry.space_group_name_H-M   'P 1'
#
loop_
_entity.id
_entity.type
_entity.pdbx_description
1 polymer ?
#
loop_
_entity_poly.entity_id
_entity_poly.type
_entity_poly.pdbx_seq_one_letter_code
_entity_poly.pdbx_strand_id
1 'polypeptide(L)'
;MTEEQLKNKSVFRYNVSFYYQSTIIYFVAFALYLIIRGQFVEGYYTVITKDPIIYFFGIIVIISVIALIYNIYRNRYIEFNNEGIAFGDRFKSKVIRKDQVAEIKISKRGNARFPGLKLVRLKIKNRLRPVIIRLSDYENDDELIKRFSQLKDLINKTNV
;
A
#
# COMPACT_ATOMS: atom_id res chain seq x y z
N MET A 1 -4.15 -5.61 -31.55
CA MET A 1 -4.58 -5.49 -30.14
C MET A 1 -5.68 -4.45 -30.10
N THR A 2 -6.90 -4.82 -29.74
CA THR A 2 -8.09 -3.98 -29.94
C THR A 2 -8.44 -3.20 -28.65
N GLU A 3 -8.93 -1.96 -28.82
CA GLU A 3 -9.21 -0.98 -27.75
C GLU A 3 -10.15 -1.47 -26.64
N GLU A 4 -10.95 -2.52 -26.88
CA GLU A 4 -11.84 -3.12 -25.88
C GLU A 4 -11.11 -3.84 -24.73
N GLN A 5 -9.90 -4.39 -24.95
CA GLN A 5 -9.17 -5.07 -23.87
C GLN A 5 -8.52 -4.11 -22.87
N LEU A 6 -8.28 -2.85 -23.27
CA LEU A 6 -7.80 -1.78 -22.37
C LEU A 6 -8.89 -1.26 -21.43
N LYS A 7 -10.18 -1.45 -21.75
CA LYS A 7 -11.30 -0.93 -20.94
C LYS A 7 -11.65 -1.79 -19.71
N ASN A 8 -11.24 -3.07 -19.70
CA ASN A 8 -11.61 -4.02 -18.65
C ASN A 8 -10.49 -4.42 -17.67
N LYS A 9 -9.25 -4.00 -17.91
CA LYS A 9 -8.14 -4.26 -16.99
C LYS A 9 -7.85 -3.02 -16.14
N SER A 10 -8.46 -2.98 -14.96
CA SER A 10 -8.14 -1.96 -13.94
C SER A 10 -7.13 -2.53 -12.96
N VAL A 11 -5.91 -1.99 -12.98
CA VAL A 11 -4.81 -2.37 -12.09
C VAL A 11 -4.62 -1.25 -11.08
N PHE A 12 -4.83 -1.58 -9.81
CA PHE A 12 -4.65 -0.67 -8.70
C PHE A 12 -3.39 -1.08 -7.95
N ARG A 13 -2.34 -0.25 -8.03
CA ARG A 13 -1.07 -0.52 -7.34
C ARG A 13 -1.14 -0.06 -5.90
N TYR A 14 -0.30 -0.66 -5.07
CA TYR A 14 -0.15 -0.25 -3.69
C TYR A 14 0.50 1.14 -3.60
N ASN A 15 -0.10 2.03 -2.83
CA ASN A 15 0.41 3.38 -2.65
C ASN A 15 1.59 3.39 -1.68
N VAL A 16 2.78 3.68 -2.20
CA VAL A 16 4.04 3.73 -1.44
C VAL A 16 4.37 5.12 -0.89
N SER A 17 3.52 6.13 -1.11
CA SER A 17 3.77 7.53 -0.72
C SER A 17 4.06 7.71 0.76
N PHE A 18 3.43 6.93 1.62
CA PHE A 18 3.69 6.95 3.07
C PHE A 18 5.16 6.61 3.40
N TYR A 19 5.73 5.61 2.73
CA TYR A 19 7.13 5.22 2.91
C TYR A 19 8.08 6.32 2.39
N TYR A 20 7.74 6.97 1.27
CA TYR A 20 8.50 8.12 0.76
C TYR A 20 8.50 9.26 1.77
N GLN A 21 7.34 9.70 2.24
CA GLN A 21 7.20 10.79 3.20
C GLN A 21 7.97 10.50 4.50
N SER A 22 7.81 9.29 5.05
CA SER A 22 8.51 8.89 6.28
C SER A 22 10.03 8.89 6.09
N THR A 23 10.52 8.33 4.97
CA THR A 23 11.96 8.31 4.66
C THR A 23 12.53 9.72 4.54
N ILE A 24 11.81 10.63 3.87
CA ILE A 24 12.21 12.04 3.75
C ILE A 24 12.27 12.69 5.14
N ILE A 25 11.25 12.51 5.98
CA ILE A 25 11.22 13.09 7.32
C ILE A 25 12.41 12.60 8.16
N TYR A 26 12.69 11.29 8.16
CA TYR A 26 13.82 10.73 8.90
C TYR A 26 15.16 11.23 8.36
N PHE A 27 15.28 11.34 7.04
CA PHE A 27 16.49 11.87 6.41
C PHE A 27 16.72 13.35 6.77
N VAL A 28 15.67 14.17 6.71
CA VAL A 28 15.74 15.60 7.09
C VAL A 28 16.09 15.75 8.56
N ALA A 29 15.45 14.99 9.45
CA ALA A 29 15.75 15.01 10.87
C ALA A 29 17.21 14.61 11.15
N PHE A 30 17.71 13.57 10.46
CA PHE A 30 19.10 13.15 10.59
C PHE A 30 20.08 14.20 10.05
N ALA A 31 19.79 14.79 8.89
CA ALA A 31 20.61 15.84 8.31
C ALA A 31 20.69 17.07 9.22
N LEU A 32 19.56 17.53 9.77
CA LEU A 32 19.51 18.62 10.75
C LEU A 32 20.33 18.28 12.00
N TYR A 33 20.20 17.05 12.50
CA TYR A 33 20.97 16.60 13.65
C TYR A 33 22.47 16.65 13.39
N LEU A 34 22.93 16.16 12.23
CA LEU A 34 24.32 16.26 11.83
C LEU A 34 24.78 17.72 11.77
N ILE A 35 24.03 18.61 11.11
CA ILE A 35 24.34 20.04 11.01
C ILE A 35 24.54 20.67 12.39
N ILE A 36 23.62 20.42 13.34
CA ILE A 36 23.69 20.95 14.70
C ILE A 36 24.89 20.39 15.48
N ARG A 37 25.18 19.09 15.33
CA ARG A 37 26.27 18.41 16.06
C ARG A 37 27.63 18.58 15.42
N GLY A 38 27.69 18.99 14.17
CA GLY A 38 28.95 19.20 13.48
C GLY A 38 29.72 20.36 14.08
N GLN A 39 31.02 20.17 14.26
CA GLN A 39 31.92 21.23 14.70
C GLN A 39 32.90 21.53 13.57
N PHE A 40 33.09 22.82 13.29
CA PHE A 40 34.18 23.27 12.44
C PHE A 40 35.46 23.26 13.28
N VAL A 41 36.35 22.32 13.00
CA VAL A 41 37.67 22.24 13.62
C VAL A 41 38.70 22.44 12.52
N GLU A 42 39.55 23.46 12.67
CA GLU A 42 40.64 23.78 11.72
C GLU A 42 40.18 23.99 10.26
N GLY A 43 38.98 24.52 10.06
CA GLY A 43 38.40 24.75 8.72
C GLY A 43 37.76 23.51 8.08
N TYR A 44 37.79 22.36 8.75
CA TYR A 44 37.12 21.13 8.32
C TYR A 44 35.85 20.91 9.16
N TYR A 45 34.77 20.53 8.48
CA TYR A 45 33.54 20.11 9.16
C TYR A 45 33.73 18.68 9.68
N THR A 46 33.97 18.55 10.99
CA THR A 46 34.12 17.24 11.63
C THR A 46 32.82 16.87 12.34
N VAL A 47 32.25 15.75 11.92
CA VAL A 47 31.12 15.14 12.62
C VAL A 47 31.67 14.39 13.83
N ILE A 48 31.11 14.64 15.01
CA ILE A 48 31.45 13.90 16.23
C ILE A 48 30.90 12.48 16.10
N THR A 49 31.65 11.58 15.48
CA THR A 49 31.24 10.18 15.24
C THR A 49 31.06 9.38 16.52
N LYS A 50 31.58 9.86 17.66
CA LYS A 50 31.43 9.21 18.97
C LYS A 50 30.07 9.41 19.63
N ASP A 51 29.16 10.21 19.05
CA ASP A 51 27.82 10.39 19.61
C ASP A 51 26.92 9.18 19.28
N PRO A 52 26.46 8.40 20.30
CA PRO A 52 25.57 7.26 20.11
C PRO A 52 24.29 7.61 19.32
N ILE A 53 23.82 8.85 19.43
CA ILE A 53 22.58 9.31 18.80
C ILE A 53 22.70 9.31 17.27
N ILE A 54 23.89 9.59 16.71
CA ILE A 54 24.12 9.53 15.26
C ILE A 54 23.85 8.12 14.73
N TYR A 55 24.29 7.09 15.46
CA TYR A 55 24.06 5.70 15.08
C TYR A 55 22.57 5.34 15.15
N PHE A 56 21.84 5.82 16.16
CA PHE A 56 20.39 5.61 16.23
C PHE A 56 19.65 6.21 15.03
N PHE A 57 19.93 7.47 14.67
CA PHE A 57 19.34 8.08 13.48
C PHE A 57 19.76 7.35 12.20
N GLY A 58 21.05 6.99 12.08
CA GLY A 58 21.56 6.23 10.94
C GLY A 58 20.81 4.92 10.74
N ILE A 59 20.59 4.16 11.82
CA ILE A 59 19.82 2.90 11.78
C ILE A 59 18.38 3.16 11.33
N ILE A 60 17.71 4.19 11.87
CA ILE A 60 16.32 4.53 11.50
C ILE A 60 16.22 4.86 10.00
N VAL A 61 17.13 5.71 9.50
CA VAL A 61 17.18 6.06 8.08
C VAL A 61 17.42 4.81 7.23
N ILE A 62 18.40 3.97 7.58
CA ILE A 62 18.70 2.72 6.86
C ILE A 62 17.46 1.81 6.81
N ILE A 63 16.80 1.59 7.95
CA ILE A 63 15.57 0.76 8.01
C ILE A 63 14.48 1.34 7.11
N SER A 64 14.29 2.67 7.14
CA SER A 64 13.28 3.33 6.30
C SER A 64 13.55 3.17 4.81
N VAL A 65 14.81 3.31 4.40
CA VAL A 65 15.24 3.16 3.00
C VAL A 65 15.06 1.72 2.55
N ILE A 66 15.47 0.74 3.37
CA ILE A 66 15.27 -0.68 3.07
C ILE A 66 13.78 -0.99 2.93
N ALA A 67 12.93 -0.47 3.83
CA ALA A 67 11.49 -0.66 3.77
C ALA A 67 10.88 -0.04 2.50
N LEU A 68 11.32 1.16 2.12
CA LEU A 68 10.90 1.84 0.89
C LEU A 68 11.28 1.00 -0.35
N ILE A 69 12.55 0.61 -0.46
CA ILE A 69 13.06 -0.21 -1.57
C ILE A 69 12.31 -1.53 -1.66
N TYR A 70 12.10 -2.20 -0.52
CA TYR A 70 11.36 -3.46 -0.46
C TYR A 70 9.93 -3.32 -1.00
N ASN A 71 9.22 -2.26 -0.61
CA ASN A 71 7.84 -2.03 -1.05
C ASN A 71 7.76 -1.65 -2.54
N ILE A 72 8.69 -0.82 -3.03
CA ILE A 72 8.80 -0.48 -4.46
C ILE A 72 9.08 -1.75 -5.27
N TYR A 73 10.03 -2.57 -4.83
CA TYR A 73 10.42 -3.78 -5.53
C TYR A 73 9.30 -4.81 -5.58
N ARG A 74 8.56 -4.97 -4.48
CA ARG A 74 7.44 -5.90 -4.39
C ARG A 74 6.29 -5.50 -5.33
N ASN A 75 6.09 -4.19 -5.58
CA ASN A 75 5.12 -3.67 -6.54
C ASN A 75 3.75 -4.36 -6.45
N ARG A 76 3.17 -4.40 -5.24
CA ARG A 76 1.89 -5.08 -4.97
C ARG A 76 0.77 -4.41 -5.76
N TYR A 77 -0.18 -5.20 -6.25
CA TYR A 77 -1.30 -4.71 -7.03
C TYR A 77 -2.56 -5.56 -6.86
N ILE A 78 -3.70 -4.94 -7.11
CA ILE A 78 -5.00 -5.59 -7.29
C ILE A 78 -5.42 -5.36 -8.74
N GLU A 79 -5.73 -6.44 -9.44
CA GLU A 79 -6.22 -6.39 -10.82
C GLU A 79 -7.63 -6.99 -10.89
N PHE A 80 -8.54 -6.27 -11.53
CA PHE A 80 -9.86 -6.81 -11.87
C PHE A 80 -9.85 -7.29 -13.32
N ASN A 81 -10.33 -8.50 -13.53
CA ASN A 81 -10.52 -9.11 -14.84
C ASN A 81 -11.96 -9.63 -14.99
N ASN A 82 -12.35 -10.04 -16.20
CA ASN A 82 -13.67 -10.58 -16.50
C ASN A 82 -14.01 -11.83 -15.68
N GLU A 83 -13.01 -12.62 -15.31
CA GLU A 83 -13.18 -13.87 -14.55
C GLU A 83 -13.14 -13.70 -13.03
N GLY A 84 -12.59 -12.59 -12.51
CA GLY A 84 -12.32 -12.45 -11.08
C GLY A 84 -11.41 -11.30 -10.68
N ILE A 85 -10.88 -11.40 -9.45
CA ILE A 85 -9.92 -10.44 -8.89
C ILE A 85 -8.58 -11.16 -8.70
N ALA A 86 -7.50 -10.59 -9.22
CA ALA A 86 -6.15 -11.03 -8.97
C ALA A 86 -5.49 -10.15 -7.91
N PHE A 87 -4.94 -10.79 -6.88
CA PHE A 87 -4.10 -10.17 -5.87
C PHE A 87 -2.67 -10.59 -6.15
N GLY A 88 -1.79 -9.64 -6.45
CA GLY A 88 -0.44 -9.96 -6.87
C GLY A 88 0.64 -9.07 -6.30
N ASP A 89 1.86 -9.58 -6.41
CA ASP A 89 3.08 -8.82 -6.37
C ASP A 89 3.95 -9.18 -7.58
N ARG A 90 5.13 -8.60 -7.71
CA ARG A 90 6.07 -8.87 -8.82
C ARG A 90 6.38 -10.36 -9.01
N PHE A 91 6.26 -11.19 -7.97
CA PHE A 91 6.68 -12.60 -7.99
C PHE A 91 5.52 -13.56 -8.12
N LYS A 92 4.39 -13.28 -7.46
CA LYS A 92 3.26 -14.19 -7.38
C LYS A 92 1.97 -13.42 -7.51
N SER A 93 1.09 -13.90 -8.38
CA SER A 93 -0.30 -13.46 -8.45
C SER A 93 -1.22 -14.61 -8.04
N LYS A 94 -2.26 -14.29 -7.27
CA LYS A 94 -3.31 -15.21 -6.87
C LYS A 94 -4.63 -14.69 -7.42
N VAL A 95 -5.19 -15.44 -8.36
CA VAL A 95 -6.50 -15.14 -8.94
C VAL A 95 -7.59 -15.76 -8.07
N ILE A 96 -8.57 -14.94 -7.70
CA ILE A 96 -9.80 -15.35 -7.04
C ILE A 96 -10.92 -15.15 -8.04
N ARG A 97 -11.47 -16.25 -8.53
CA ARG A 97 -12.56 -16.22 -9.50
C ARG A 97 -13.88 -15.80 -8.86
N LYS A 98 -14.79 -15.23 -9.65
CA LYS A 98 -16.10 -14.73 -9.17
C LYS A 98 -16.94 -15.83 -8.50
N ASP A 99 -16.90 -17.05 -9.03
CA ASP A 99 -17.61 -18.24 -8.49
C ASP A 99 -17.14 -18.63 -7.09
N GLN A 100 -15.89 -18.29 -6.73
CA GLN A 100 -15.30 -18.62 -5.43
C GLN A 100 -15.61 -17.57 -4.36
N VAL A 101 -16.08 -16.39 -4.76
CA VAL A 101 -16.45 -15.32 -3.83
C VAL A 101 -17.81 -15.65 -3.22
N ALA A 102 -17.86 -15.78 -1.90
CA ALA A 102 -19.09 -16.02 -1.17
C ALA A 102 -19.80 -14.71 -0.80
N GLU A 103 -19.03 -13.71 -0.34
CA GLU A 103 -19.60 -12.46 0.15
C GLU A 103 -18.58 -11.32 0.05
N ILE A 104 -19.06 -10.13 -0.31
CA ILE A 104 -18.28 -8.88 -0.29
C ILE A 104 -18.95 -7.90 0.67
N LYS A 105 -18.28 -7.60 1.79
CA LYS A 105 -18.68 -6.52 2.71
C LYS A 105 -17.75 -5.33 2.53
N ILE A 106 -18.29 -4.24 2.01
CA ILE A 106 -17.62 -2.94 1.99
C ILE A 106 -18.04 -2.21 3.26
N SER A 107 -17.08 -1.83 4.10
CA SER A 107 -17.37 -1.03 5.29
C SER A 107 -17.98 0.31 4.85
N LYS A 108 -19.13 0.68 5.43
CA LYS A 108 -19.66 2.04 5.26
C LYS A 108 -18.62 3.05 5.73
N ARG A 109 -18.64 4.24 5.11
CA ARG A 109 -17.87 5.42 5.51
C ARG A 109 -17.87 5.47 7.03
N GLY A 110 -16.70 5.24 7.65
CA GLY A 110 -16.59 5.15 9.09
C GLY A 110 -17.17 6.38 9.75
N ASN A 111 -17.68 6.21 10.97
CA ASN A 111 -18.12 7.26 11.89
C ASN A 111 -17.40 8.60 11.63
N ALA A 112 -18.12 9.72 11.66
CA ALA A 112 -17.61 11.07 11.33
C ALA A 112 -16.29 11.48 12.04
N ARG A 113 -15.86 10.76 13.08
CA ARG A 113 -14.58 10.92 13.77
C ARG A 113 -13.36 10.31 13.05
N PHE A 114 -13.52 9.31 12.18
CA PHE A 114 -12.40 8.66 11.45
C PHE A 114 -12.76 8.42 9.97
N PRO A 115 -12.68 9.45 9.11
CA PRO A 115 -13.17 9.41 7.73
C PRO A 115 -12.40 8.47 6.77
N GLY A 116 -11.30 7.85 7.20
CA GLY A 116 -10.30 7.27 6.29
C GLY A 116 -10.27 5.74 6.16
N LEU A 117 -10.89 4.97 7.07
CA LEU A 117 -10.72 3.52 7.09
C LEU A 117 -11.75 2.80 6.21
N LYS A 118 -11.59 2.92 4.89
CA LYS A 118 -12.38 2.17 3.91
C LYS A 118 -11.81 0.76 3.76
N LEU A 119 -12.56 -0.23 4.23
CA LEU A 119 -12.17 -1.64 4.27
C LEU A 119 -13.13 -2.49 3.44
N VAL A 120 -12.59 -3.40 2.63
CA VAL A 120 -13.36 -4.47 1.98
C VAL A 120 -13.00 -5.79 2.63
N ARG A 121 -14.03 -6.53 3.07
CA ARG A 121 -13.91 -7.92 3.52
C ARG A 121 -14.48 -8.82 2.44
N LEU A 122 -13.61 -9.65 1.88
CA LEU A 122 -13.93 -10.64 0.85
C LEU A 122 -13.94 -12.03 1.51
N LYS A 123 -15.12 -12.64 1.62
CA LYS A 123 -15.27 -14.03 2.07
C LYS A 123 -15.19 -14.96 0.86
N ILE A 124 -14.33 -15.97 0.93
CA ILE A 124 -14.13 -16.96 -0.12
C ILE A 124 -14.76 -18.27 0.36
N LYS A 125 -15.49 -18.99 -0.51
CA LYS A 125 -16.26 -20.20 -0.15
C LYS A 125 -15.43 -21.25 0.60
N ASN A 126 -14.18 -21.47 0.20
CA ASN A 126 -13.30 -22.49 0.78
C ASN A 126 -12.23 -21.93 1.75
N ARG A 127 -12.51 -20.79 2.41
CA ARG A 127 -11.55 -20.17 3.35
C ARG A 127 -12.22 -19.70 4.63
N LEU A 128 -11.68 -20.12 5.78
CA LEU A 128 -12.19 -19.75 7.10
C LEU A 128 -12.07 -18.24 7.37
N ARG A 129 -10.93 -17.64 7.02
CA ARG A 129 -10.64 -16.21 7.26
C ARG A 129 -10.90 -15.38 6.00
N PRO A 130 -11.68 -14.28 6.09
CA PRO A 130 -11.88 -13.38 4.95
C PRO A 130 -10.59 -12.66 4.58
N VAL A 131 -10.44 -12.31 3.30
CA VAL A 131 -9.41 -11.37 2.86
C VAL A 131 -9.87 -9.97 3.25
N ILE A 132 -9.09 -9.28 4.08
CA ILE A 132 -9.36 -7.89 4.47
C ILE A 132 -8.43 -7.00 3.64
N ILE A 133 -9.02 -6.05 2.92
CA ILE A 133 -8.33 -5.13 2.02
C ILE A 133 -8.61 -3.71 2.51
N ARG A 134 -7.56 -2.96 2.81
CA ARG A 134 -7.64 -1.53 3.08
C ARG A 134 -7.53 -0.80 1.75
N LEU A 135 -8.58 -0.10 1.35
CA LEU A 135 -8.64 0.56 0.05
C LEU A 135 -7.74 1.79 0.01
N SER A 136 -7.56 2.44 1.16
CA SER A 136 -6.65 3.59 1.37
C SER A 136 -5.19 3.28 1.03
N ASP A 137 -4.82 2.01 1.05
CA ASP A 137 -3.43 1.59 0.83
C ASP A 137 -3.12 1.42 -0.67
N TYR A 138 -4.09 1.64 -1.55
CA TYR A 138 -3.96 1.51 -3.00
C TYR A 138 -4.17 2.85 -3.71
N GLU A 139 -3.62 2.97 -4.90
CA GLU A 139 -3.86 4.09 -5.81
C GLU A 139 -5.34 4.14 -6.22
N ASN A 140 -5.86 5.36 -6.44
CA ASN A 140 -7.24 5.60 -6.90
C ASN A 140 -8.29 4.86 -6.06
N ASP A 141 -8.26 5.05 -4.73
CA ASP A 141 -9.12 4.35 -3.77
C ASP A 141 -10.63 4.49 -4.12
N ASP A 142 -11.05 5.66 -4.58
CA ASP A 142 -12.42 5.94 -5.02
C ASP A 142 -12.85 5.11 -6.23
N GLU A 143 -11.97 4.89 -7.21
CA GLU A 143 -12.27 4.01 -8.34
C GLU A 143 -12.25 2.53 -7.92
N LEU A 144 -11.29 2.14 -7.07
CA LEU A 144 -11.20 0.80 -6.52
C LEU A 144 -12.48 0.40 -5.77
N ILE A 145 -13.07 1.33 -5.00
CA ILE A 145 -14.36 1.13 -4.32
C ILE A 145 -15.48 0.89 -5.32
N LYS A 146 -15.56 1.70 -6.38
CA LYS A 146 -16.58 1.55 -7.41
C LYS A 146 -16.49 0.16 -8.05
N ARG A 147 -15.28 -0.32 -8.35
CA ARG A 147 -15.05 -1.68 -8.89
C ARG A 147 -15.48 -2.78 -7.92
N PHE A 148 -15.15 -2.67 -6.64
CA PHE A 148 -15.64 -3.61 -5.63
C PHE A 148 -17.17 -3.58 -5.45
N SER A 149 -17.79 -2.40 -5.57
CA SER A 149 -19.25 -2.27 -5.53
C SER A 149 -19.91 -2.95 -6.73
N GLN A 150 -19.41 -2.70 -7.94
CA GLN A 150 -19.88 -3.36 -9.16
C GLN A 150 -19.78 -4.89 -9.05
N LEU A 151 -18.66 -5.40 -8.52
CA LEU A 151 -18.47 -6.83 -8.32
C LEU A 151 -19.46 -7.41 -7.30
N LYS A 152 -19.72 -6.68 -6.21
CA LYS A 152 -20.71 -7.08 -5.20
C LYS A 152 -22.11 -7.18 -5.82
N ASP A 153 -22.51 -6.20 -6.63
CA ASP A 153 -23.83 -6.18 -7.26
C ASP A 153 -23.99 -7.33 -8.26
N LEU A 154 -22.94 -7.68 -9.01
CA LEU A 154 -22.93 -8.84 -9.90
C LEU A 154 -23.13 -10.16 -9.13
N ILE A 155 -22.41 -10.35 -8.01
CA ILE A 155 -22.52 -11.55 -7.19
C ILE A 155 -23.92 -11.66 -6.56
N ASN A 156 -24.51 -10.54 -6.14
CA ASN A 156 -25.86 -10.54 -5.59
C ASN A 156 -26.91 -10.90 -6.65
N LYS A 157 -26.79 -10.38 -7.88
CA LYS A 157 -27.69 -10.73 -8.99
C LYS A 157 -27.62 -12.20 -9.41
N THR A 158 -26.47 -12.85 -9.27
CA THR A 158 -26.32 -14.29 -9.60
C THR A 158 -26.88 -15.21 -8.50
N ASN A 159 -27.08 -14.71 -7.28
CA ASN A 159 -27.62 -15.47 -6.16
C ASN A 159 -29.14 -15.26 -5.93
N VAL A 160 -29.78 -14.41 -6.72
CA VAL A 160 -31.24 -14.21 -6.79
C VAL A 160 -31.76 -14.91 -8.03
#